data_AF-A0A2N5K1K3-F1
#
_entry.id   AF-A0A2N5K1K3-F1
#
_cell.length_a   1.000
_cell.length_b   1.000
_cell.length_c   1.000
_cell.angle_alpha   90.00
_cell.angle_beta   90.00
_cell.angle_gamma   90.00
#
_symmetry.space_group_name_H-M   'P 1'
#
loop_
_entity.id
_entity.type
_entity.pdbx_description
1 polymer ?
#
loop_
_entity_poly.entity_id
_entity_poly.type
_entity_poly.pdbx_seq_one_letter_code
_entity_poly.pdbx_strand_id
1 'polypeptide(L)'
;MERTRRSRLLQHLACIVTLLITLGNTIWTPTALAASITVTTTTDELNTDGDCSLREAVRAANLDRAVYACTAGSGADTITLAAGTYGLTRSGGGEQAAATGDLDISGTLTIHGAGQNQTFVDGNDAQRVFEVLPGSTATFAALTIRNGYAERDPSASEDVSSQLDGGGIFNSDGVLTIIDSSLTGNAAFRGGGFYNGTGTATLTNSTLNGNAASWDGDGAGGF
;
A
#
# COMPACT_ATOMS: atom_id res chain seq x y z
N MET A 1 97.65 7.51 31.32
CA MET A 1 96.64 6.53 30.85
C MET A 1 95.34 7.31 30.71
N GLU A 2 95.24 8.19 29.71
CA GLU A 2 94.74 7.91 28.34
C GLU A 2 93.20 7.81 28.34
N ARG A 3 92.38 8.55 27.57
CA ARG A 3 92.50 9.68 26.63
C ARG A 3 91.09 10.26 26.45
N THR A 4 91.01 11.52 26.10
CA THR A 4 89.79 12.31 25.80
C THR A 4 89.34 12.16 24.32
N ARG A 5 88.04 12.42 24.06
CA ARG A 5 87.39 12.97 22.82
C ARG A 5 86.84 12.07 21.67
N ARG A 6 85.52 12.27 21.45
CA ARG A 6 84.77 12.60 20.20
C ARG A 6 84.44 11.54 19.10
N SER A 7 83.14 11.46 18.79
CA SER A 7 82.47 11.60 17.46
C SER A 7 81.86 10.39 16.71
N ARG A 8 80.52 10.53 16.46
CA ARG A 8 79.69 10.27 15.25
C ARG A 8 79.38 8.83 14.73
N LEU A 9 78.06 8.62 14.58
CA LEU A 9 77.30 7.96 13.49
C LEU A 9 77.31 6.43 13.34
N LEU A 10 76.09 5.83 13.38
CA LEU A 10 75.47 4.85 12.45
C LEU A 10 74.31 4.15 13.19
N GLN A 11 73.07 4.66 13.09
CA GLN A 11 72.00 4.26 12.16
C GLN A 11 71.34 2.91 12.47
N HIS A 12 69.99 2.93 12.43
CA HIS A 12 68.99 1.85 12.45
C HIS A 12 68.23 1.66 13.77
N LEU A 13 67.00 2.18 13.86
CA LEU A 13 65.81 1.36 14.10
C LEU A 13 64.50 2.13 13.81
N ALA A 14 63.86 1.71 12.72
CA ALA A 14 62.42 1.68 12.41
C ALA A 14 61.54 2.90 12.74
N CYS A 15 61.20 3.65 11.69
CA CYS A 15 59.93 4.36 11.58
C CYS A 15 58.77 3.37 11.74
N ILE A 16 57.97 3.51 12.81
CA ILE A 16 56.68 2.82 12.93
C ILE A 16 55.67 3.61 12.10
N VAL A 17 55.39 3.12 10.89
CA VAL A 17 54.21 3.53 10.12
C VAL A 17 53.06 2.64 10.61
N THR A 18 52.19 3.17 11.46
CA THR A 18 50.91 2.52 11.76
C THR A 18 49.99 2.69 10.56
N LEU A 19 49.94 1.66 9.72
CA LEU A 19 48.95 1.52 8.66
C LEU A 19 47.60 1.19 9.31
N LEU A 20 46.71 2.18 9.44
CA LEU A 20 45.30 1.95 9.74
C LEU A 20 44.66 1.31 8.50
N ILE A 21 44.52 -0.02 8.52
CA ILE A 21 43.67 -0.73 7.57
C ILE A 21 42.24 -0.43 8.01
N THR A 22 41.61 0.56 7.38
CA THR A 22 40.16 0.67 7.40
C THR A 22 39.65 -0.52 6.61
N LEU A 23 39.33 -1.62 7.31
CA LEU A 23 38.47 -2.66 6.74
C LEU A 23 37.19 -1.92 6.33
N GLY A 24 37.04 -1.72 5.02
CA GLY A 24 35.83 -1.18 4.45
C GLY A 24 34.72 -2.15 4.85
N ASN A 25 33.96 -1.78 5.88
CA ASN A 25 32.70 -2.40 6.18
C ASN A 25 31.78 -2.00 5.03
N THR A 26 31.85 -2.75 3.93
CA THR A 26 30.78 -2.75 2.94
C THR A 26 29.57 -3.25 3.69
N ILE A 27 28.73 -2.32 4.16
CA ILE A 27 27.40 -2.63 4.63
C ILE A 27 26.71 -3.21 3.41
N TRP A 28 26.69 -4.54 3.33
CA TRP A 28 25.88 -5.24 2.37
C TRP A 28 24.45 -4.99 2.83
N THR A 29 23.84 -3.93 2.31
CA THR A 29 22.39 -3.77 2.39
C THR A 29 21.84 -4.82 1.43
N PRO A 30 21.30 -5.95 1.90
CA PRO A 30 20.58 -6.82 0.99
C PRO A 30 19.54 -5.97 0.28
N THR A 31 19.48 -6.07 -1.04
CA THR A 31 18.35 -5.50 -1.79
C THR A 31 17.09 -6.08 -1.16
N ALA A 32 16.29 -5.25 -0.51
CA ALA A 32 15.03 -5.69 0.07
C ALA A 32 14.20 -6.25 -1.08
N LEU A 33 13.96 -7.56 -1.06
CA LEU A 33 12.95 -8.16 -1.91
C LEU A 33 11.60 -7.66 -1.41
N ALA A 34 10.73 -7.26 -2.34
CA ALA A 34 9.35 -6.93 -2.03
C ALA A 34 8.73 -8.05 -1.18
N ALA A 35 8.15 -7.74 -0.02
CA ALA A 35 7.52 -8.78 0.79
C ALA A 35 6.27 -9.28 0.08
N SER A 36 6.02 -10.59 0.14
CA SER A 36 4.81 -11.19 -0.39
C SER A 36 3.92 -11.65 0.76
N ILE A 37 2.72 -11.08 0.85
CA ILE A 37 1.72 -11.41 1.87
C ILE A 37 0.60 -12.18 1.18
N THR A 38 0.38 -13.43 1.57
CA THR A 38 -0.69 -14.26 1.00
C THR A 38 -1.91 -14.21 1.90
N VAL A 39 -3.04 -13.77 1.34
CA VAL A 39 -4.33 -13.79 2.04
C VAL A 39 -4.88 -15.21 1.99
N THR A 40 -5.33 -15.72 3.14
CA THR A 40 -5.78 -17.12 3.31
C THR A 40 -7.26 -17.24 3.65
N THR A 41 -7.92 -16.15 4.02
CA THR A 41 -9.37 -16.09 4.26
C THR A 41 -10.02 -14.96 3.49
N THR A 42 -11.29 -15.15 3.11
CA THR A 42 -12.11 -14.11 2.49
C THR A 42 -12.90 -13.28 3.50
N THR A 43 -12.93 -13.71 4.75
CA THR A 43 -13.62 -13.02 5.84
C THR A 43 -12.95 -11.66 6.08
N ASP A 44 -13.75 -10.61 6.29
CA ASP A 44 -13.25 -9.31 6.70
C ASP A 44 -13.14 -9.22 8.22
N GLU A 45 -11.92 -9.44 8.73
CA GLU A 45 -11.66 -9.51 10.17
C GLU A 45 -10.31 -8.95 10.57
N LEU A 46 -10.17 -8.76 11.89
CA LEU A 46 -8.96 -8.34 12.60
C LEU A 46 -8.92 -9.10 13.92
N ASN A 47 -8.51 -10.37 13.90
CA ASN A 47 -8.54 -11.20 15.09
C ASN A 47 -7.38 -12.21 15.10
N THR A 48 -7.34 -13.10 16.09
CA THR A 48 -6.26 -14.09 16.21
C THR A 48 -6.82 -15.50 16.16
N ASP A 49 -7.15 -15.95 14.96
CA ASP A 49 -7.69 -17.29 14.66
C ASP A 49 -6.77 -18.13 13.76
N GLY A 50 -5.71 -17.52 13.22
CA GLY A 50 -4.65 -18.22 12.49
C GLY A 50 -4.79 -18.16 10.97
N ASP A 51 -5.76 -17.42 10.44
CA ASP A 51 -5.80 -17.03 9.04
C ASP A 51 -5.46 -15.55 8.85
N CYS A 52 -5.16 -15.18 7.60
CA CYS A 52 -4.72 -13.86 7.20
C CYS A 52 -5.77 -13.28 6.26
N SER A 53 -6.53 -12.30 6.73
CA SER A 53 -7.54 -11.60 5.93
C SER A 53 -6.92 -10.53 5.02
N LEU A 54 -7.68 -10.05 4.02
CA LEU A 54 -7.23 -8.92 3.20
C LEU A 54 -6.98 -7.67 4.05
N ARG A 55 -7.84 -7.41 5.05
CA ARG A 55 -7.69 -6.26 5.93
C ARG A 55 -6.43 -6.36 6.78
N GLU A 56 -6.14 -7.54 7.30
CA GLU A 56 -4.91 -7.79 8.05
C GLU A 56 -3.67 -7.65 7.17
N ALA A 57 -3.74 -8.15 5.93
CA ALA A 57 -2.64 -8.06 4.97
C ALA A 57 -2.31 -6.61 4.58
N VAL A 58 -3.33 -5.78 4.31
CA VAL A 58 -3.13 -4.33 4.05
C VAL A 58 -2.47 -3.66 5.25
N ARG A 59 -2.93 -3.97 6.47
CA ARG A 59 -2.32 -3.42 7.69
C ARG A 59 -0.90 -3.90 7.91
N ALA A 60 -0.60 -5.17 7.60
CA ALA A 60 0.75 -5.72 7.72
C ALA A 60 1.73 -5.07 6.74
N ALA A 61 1.28 -4.76 5.53
CA ALA A 61 2.03 -4.00 4.54
C ALA A 61 2.27 -2.56 5.00
N ASN A 62 1.20 -1.82 5.35
CA ASN A 62 1.30 -0.43 5.78
C ASN A 62 2.21 -0.22 7.00
N LEU A 63 2.26 -1.20 7.92
CA LEU A 63 3.00 -1.10 9.17
C LEU A 63 4.40 -1.73 9.14
N ASP A 64 4.79 -2.35 8.01
CA ASP A 64 6.01 -3.18 7.87
C ASP A 64 6.19 -4.17 9.05
N ARG A 65 5.09 -4.76 9.52
CA ARG A 65 5.10 -5.71 10.65
C ARG A 65 4.02 -6.76 10.49
N ALA A 66 4.22 -7.92 11.13
CA ALA A 66 3.21 -8.96 11.14
C ALA A 66 1.94 -8.45 11.86
N VAL A 67 0.79 -8.67 11.25
CA VAL A 67 -0.53 -8.37 11.81
C VAL A 67 -1.29 -9.68 11.86
N TYR A 68 -1.51 -10.18 13.08
CA TYR A 68 -2.12 -11.48 13.32
C TYR A 68 -1.44 -12.61 12.54
N ALA A 69 -2.15 -13.40 11.73
CA ALA A 69 -1.51 -14.48 10.97
C ALA A 69 -0.83 -13.99 9.68
N CYS A 70 -0.98 -12.72 9.29
CA CYS A 70 -0.29 -12.15 8.14
C CYS A 70 1.19 -11.91 8.43
N THR A 71 2.05 -12.31 7.50
CA THR A 71 3.48 -12.01 7.51
C THR A 71 3.72 -10.50 7.45
N ALA A 72 4.84 -10.04 8.02
CA ALA A 72 5.23 -8.63 7.94
C ALA A 72 5.47 -8.17 6.49
N GLY A 73 5.04 -6.94 6.19
CA GLY A 73 5.52 -6.20 5.02
C GLY A 73 6.96 -5.73 5.17
N SER A 74 7.53 -5.25 4.07
CA SER A 74 8.77 -4.48 4.05
C SER A 74 8.90 -3.67 2.76
N GLY A 75 8.76 -2.35 2.86
CA GLY A 75 9.03 -1.44 1.75
C GLY A 75 7.93 -1.50 0.67
N ALA A 76 8.24 -2.08 -0.49
CA ALA A 76 7.26 -2.28 -1.54
C ALA A 76 6.68 -3.70 -1.43
N ASP A 77 5.40 -3.82 -1.10
CA ASP A 77 4.78 -5.11 -0.80
C ASP A 77 3.88 -5.61 -1.93
N THR A 78 3.69 -6.93 -1.99
CA THR A 78 2.70 -7.58 -2.84
C THR A 78 1.77 -8.44 -2.00
N ILE A 79 0.49 -8.06 -1.94
CA ILE A 79 -0.58 -8.87 -1.41
C ILE A 79 -1.14 -9.76 -2.53
N THR A 80 -1.15 -11.07 -2.33
CA THR A 80 -1.70 -12.05 -3.28
C THR A 80 -3.05 -12.56 -2.79
N LEU A 81 -4.05 -12.48 -3.66
CA LEU A 81 -5.40 -12.96 -3.43
C LEU A 81 -5.70 -14.17 -4.31
N ALA A 82 -6.27 -15.20 -3.69
CA ALA A 82 -6.83 -16.33 -4.42
C ALA A 82 -8.16 -15.93 -5.11
N ALA A 83 -8.73 -16.85 -5.88
CA ALA A 83 -10.10 -16.70 -6.36
C ALA A 83 -11.06 -16.70 -5.16
N GLY A 84 -12.00 -15.76 -5.14
CA GLY A 84 -12.88 -15.53 -3.99
C GLY A 84 -13.50 -14.14 -3.99
N THR A 85 -14.43 -13.92 -3.08
CA THR A 85 -15.03 -12.60 -2.82
C THR A 85 -14.61 -12.13 -1.43
N TYR A 86 -13.83 -11.06 -1.38
CA TYR A 86 -13.32 -10.40 -0.18
C TYR A 86 -14.26 -9.23 0.14
N GLY A 87 -15.34 -9.50 0.87
CA GLY A 87 -16.37 -8.52 1.18
C GLY A 87 -16.05 -7.71 2.43
N LEU A 88 -15.99 -6.38 2.33
CA LEU A 88 -15.75 -5.48 3.46
C LEU A 88 -17.02 -5.35 4.30
N THR A 89 -17.00 -5.87 5.53
CA THR A 89 -18.17 -5.92 6.42
C THR A 89 -18.01 -5.07 7.67
N ARG A 90 -16.79 -4.62 7.97
CA ARG A 90 -16.52 -3.78 9.13
C ARG A 90 -16.94 -2.34 8.86
N SER A 91 -18.13 -1.95 9.33
CA SER A 91 -18.62 -0.58 9.22
C SER A 91 -17.74 0.41 9.96
N GLY A 92 -17.56 1.59 9.37
CA GLY A 92 -16.76 2.69 9.89
C GLY A 92 -16.28 3.54 8.71
N GLY A 93 -15.57 4.63 8.98
CA GLY A 93 -15.00 5.46 7.92
C GLY A 93 -14.25 6.65 8.48
N GLY A 94 -13.37 7.23 7.65
CA GLY A 94 -12.56 8.40 8.00
C GLY A 94 -11.41 8.13 8.96
N GLU A 95 -11.18 6.88 9.32
CA GLU A 95 -9.89 6.43 9.84
C GLU A 95 -8.92 6.21 8.68
N GLN A 96 -7.63 5.97 8.98
CA GLN A 96 -6.55 6.03 7.99
C GLN A 96 -5.55 4.86 8.17
N ALA A 97 -6.01 3.80 8.82
CA ALA A 97 -5.24 2.65 9.26
C ALA A 97 -5.86 1.31 8.81
N ALA A 98 -6.84 1.34 7.90
CA ALA A 98 -7.55 0.19 7.35
C ALA A 98 -8.15 -0.75 8.43
N ALA A 99 -8.46 -0.24 9.63
CA ALA A 99 -9.07 -0.97 10.72
C ALA A 99 -10.59 -1.19 10.56
N THR A 100 -11.28 -0.29 9.88
CA THR A 100 -12.73 -0.29 9.61
C THR A 100 -13.00 0.45 8.32
N GLY A 101 -14.18 0.30 7.73
CA GLY A 101 -14.45 1.05 6.50
C GLY A 101 -13.79 0.41 5.29
N ASP A 102 -13.29 1.29 4.45
CA ASP A 102 -12.38 1.02 3.35
C ASP A 102 -11.03 0.45 3.81
N LEU A 103 -10.20 0.13 2.83
CA LEU A 103 -8.83 -0.31 3.00
C LEU A 103 -7.89 0.83 2.59
N ASP A 104 -7.34 1.52 3.58
CA ASP A 104 -6.36 2.58 3.38
C ASP A 104 -4.99 2.02 2.99
N ILE A 105 -4.37 2.58 1.94
CA ILE A 105 -3.02 2.26 1.50
C ILE A 105 -2.11 3.44 1.84
N SER A 106 -1.14 3.22 2.72
CA SER A 106 -0.22 4.26 3.23
C SER A 106 1.25 4.08 2.80
N GLY A 107 1.51 3.21 1.81
CA GLY A 107 2.84 2.80 1.37
C GLY A 107 2.92 2.46 -0.11
N THR A 108 3.92 1.67 -0.51
CA THR A 108 4.00 1.12 -1.88
C THR A 108 3.47 -0.30 -1.88
N LEU A 109 2.29 -0.51 -2.46
CA LEU A 109 1.57 -1.76 -2.37
C LEU A 109 1.03 -2.22 -3.73
N THR A 110 1.27 -3.48 -4.05
CA THR A 110 0.57 -4.18 -5.13
C THR A 110 -0.44 -5.17 -4.54
N ILE A 111 -1.68 -5.13 -4.99
CA ILE A 111 -2.69 -6.15 -4.68
C ILE A 111 -2.98 -6.91 -5.97
N HIS A 112 -2.64 -8.19 -5.99
CA HIS A 112 -2.70 -9.04 -7.18
C HIS A 112 -3.69 -10.21 -6.96
N GLY A 113 -4.75 -10.23 -7.76
CA GLY A 113 -5.73 -11.31 -7.77
C GLY A 113 -5.39 -12.47 -8.72
N ALA A 114 -6.26 -13.47 -8.74
CA ALA A 114 -6.15 -14.61 -9.66
C ALA A 114 -6.70 -14.30 -11.07
N GLY A 115 -7.41 -13.18 -11.25
CA GLY A 115 -8.01 -12.73 -12.50
C GLY A 115 -9.29 -11.91 -12.26
N GLN A 116 -9.61 -11.00 -13.18
CA GLN A 116 -10.78 -10.11 -13.08
C GLN A 116 -12.12 -10.84 -12.88
N ASN A 117 -12.25 -12.08 -13.36
CA ASN A 117 -13.47 -12.89 -13.21
C ASN A 117 -13.38 -13.92 -12.07
N GLN A 118 -12.34 -13.84 -11.23
CA GLN A 118 -12.04 -14.85 -10.21
C GLN A 118 -11.88 -14.22 -8.82
N THR A 119 -11.26 -13.05 -8.73
CA THR A 119 -11.02 -12.33 -7.47
C THR A 119 -11.86 -11.08 -7.44
N PHE A 120 -12.70 -10.94 -6.41
CA PHE A 120 -13.57 -9.80 -6.20
C PHE A 120 -13.27 -9.17 -4.85
N VAL A 121 -12.94 -7.89 -4.80
CA VAL A 121 -12.95 -7.09 -3.58
C VAL A 121 -14.22 -6.26 -3.59
N ASP A 122 -15.07 -6.48 -2.58
CA ASP A 122 -16.47 -6.08 -2.60
C ASP A 122 -16.76 -5.12 -1.43
N GLY A 123 -17.19 -3.90 -1.75
CA GLY A 123 -17.56 -2.88 -0.76
C GLY A 123 -18.91 -3.14 -0.07
N ASN A 124 -19.64 -4.19 -0.49
CA ASN A 124 -20.94 -4.59 0.05
C ASN A 124 -22.01 -3.48 0.05
N ASP A 125 -21.97 -2.58 -0.94
CA ASP A 125 -22.88 -1.43 -1.09
C ASP A 125 -22.92 -0.51 0.15
N ALA A 126 -21.89 -0.56 1.00
CA ALA A 126 -21.91 0.07 2.31
C ALA A 126 -20.83 1.15 2.48
N GLN A 127 -19.67 0.95 1.87
CA GLN A 127 -18.51 1.82 2.04
C GLN A 127 -17.60 1.78 0.81
N ARG A 128 -16.73 2.79 0.70
CA ARG A 128 -15.64 2.78 -0.27
C ARG A 128 -14.81 1.50 -0.14
N VAL A 129 -14.21 1.02 -1.21
CA VAL A 129 -13.36 -0.19 -1.14
C VAL A 129 -11.94 0.14 -0.72
N PHE A 130 -11.31 1.12 -1.39
CA PHE A 130 -9.92 1.52 -1.13
C PHE A 130 -9.74 3.03 -1.08
N GLU A 131 -8.88 3.50 -0.19
CA GLU A 131 -8.30 4.84 -0.24
C GLU A 131 -6.78 4.74 -0.42
N VAL A 132 -6.23 5.48 -1.37
CA VAL A 132 -4.79 5.62 -1.58
C VAL A 132 -4.36 6.96 -1.01
N LEU A 133 -3.60 6.92 0.09
CA LEU A 133 -3.25 8.11 0.85
C LEU A 133 -2.14 8.94 0.19
N PRO A 134 -2.02 10.23 0.54
CA PRO A 134 -1.00 11.10 -0.02
C PRO A 134 0.41 10.49 0.06
N GLY A 135 1.16 10.52 -1.05
CA GLY A 135 2.51 9.97 -1.12
C GLY A 135 2.60 8.44 -1.25
N SER A 136 1.48 7.74 -1.28
CA SER A 136 1.42 6.28 -1.44
C SER A 136 1.39 5.87 -2.91
N THR A 137 1.75 4.62 -3.20
CA THR A 137 1.65 4.01 -4.52
C THR A 137 0.86 2.72 -4.43
N ALA A 138 -0.27 2.64 -5.13
CA ALA A 138 -1.11 1.46 -5.18
C ALA A 138 -1.18 0.89 -6.60
N THR A 139 -0.97 -0.41 -6.73
CA THR A 139 -1.21 -1.16 -7.96
C THR A 139 -2.26 -2.25 -7.72
N PHE A 140 -3.37 -2.20 -8.46
CA PHE A 140 -4.39 -3.25 -8.46
C PHE A 140 -4.28 -4.05 -9.74
N ALA A 141 -4.05 -5.36 -9.63
CA ALA A 141 -3.77 -6.23 -10.75
C ALA A 141 -4.65 -7.49 -10.74
N ALA A 142 -5.20 -7.86 -11.90
CA ALA A 142 -5.93 -9.12 -12.09
C ALA A 142 -7.08 -9.35 -11.09
N LEU A 143 -7.89 -8.32 -10.80
CA LEU A 143 -9.01 -8.42 -9.85
C LEU A 143 -10.18 -7.53 -10.26
N THR A 144 -11.33 -7.72 -9.60
CA THR A 144 -12.48 -6.83 -9.70
C THR A 144 -12.70 -6.10 -8.38
N ILE A 145 -12.90 -4.78 -8.45
CA ILE A 145 -13.33 -3.93 -7.34
C ILE A 145 -14.77 -3.53 -7.61
N ARG A 146 -15.67 -3.86 -6.68
CA ARG A 146 -17.10 -3.67 -6.92
C ARG A 146 -17.92 -3.28 -5.71
N ASN A 147 -19.12 -2.77 -5.98
CA ASN A 147 -20.14 -2.44 -4.99
C ASN A 147 -19.60 -1.55 -3.86
N GLY A 148 -18.62 -0.71 -4.18
CA GLY A 148 -18.13 0.31 -3.26
C GLY A 148 -19.08 1.50 -3.26
N TYR A 149 -19.35 2.05 -2.08
CA TYR A 149 -20.34 3.10 -1.89
C TYR A 149 -19.78 4.25 -1.05
N ALA A 150 -19.67 5.44 -1.65
CA ALA A 150 -19.20 6.66 -1.01
C ALA A 150 -20.19 7.81 -1.27
N GLU A 151 -21.47 7.61 -0.95
CA GLU A 151 -22.46 8.69 -1.04
C GLU A 151 -22.77 9.29 0.33
N ARG A 152 -23.33 10.51 0.33
CA ARG A 152 -23.62 11.29 1.53
C ARG A 152 -24.52 10.48 2.47
N ASP A 153 -23.99 10.09 3.62
CA ASP A 153 -24.82 9.65 4.73
C ASP A 153 -25.75 10.82 5.11
N PRO A 154 -27.08 10.70 4.92
CA PRO A 154 -27.99 11.78 5.22
C PRO A 154 -28.06 12.10 6.72
N SER A 155 -27.55 11.22 7.58
CA SER A 155 -27.47 11.36 9.03
C SER A 155 -26.13 11.89 9.56
N ALA A 156 -25.10 11.97 8.71
CA ALA A 156 -23.81 12.54 9.10
C ALA A 156 -23.93 14.07 9.28
N SER A 157 -23.59 14.52 10.49
CA SER A 157 -23.72 15.92 10.93
C SER A 157 -22.47 16.78 10.66
N GLU A 158 -21.45 16.25 9.99
CA GLU A 158 -20.18 16.93 9.71
C GLU A 158 -19.90 16.94 8.20
N ASP A 159 -19.16 17.96 7.76
CA ASP A 159 -18.77 18.19 6.37
C ASP A 159 -17.70 17.18 5.92
N VAL A 160 -18.15 16.03 5.42
CA VAL A 160 -17.31 14.89 5.05
C VAL A 160 -17.01 14.84 3.55
N SER A 161 -16.68 15.99 2.96
CA SER A 161 -16.55 16.13 1.49
C SER A 161 -15.64 15.08 0.80
N SER A 162 -14.56 14.63 1.43
CA SER A 162 -13.66 13.58 0.89
C SER A 162 -14.13 12.14 1.16
N GLN A 163 -14.99 11.90 2.14
CA GLN A 163 -15.58 10.57 2.36
C GLN A 163 -16.57 10.20 1.26
N LEU A 164 -16.94 11.16 0.42
CA LEU A 164 -17.91 10.97 -0.65
C LEU A 164 -17.26 10.76 -2.03
N ASP A 165 -15.95 10.58 -2.05
CA ASP A 165 -15.16 10.44 -3.27
C ASP A 165 -14.77 8.98 -3.47
N GLY A 166 -14.86 8.52 -4.71
CA GLY A 166 -14.28 7.25 -5.15
C GLY A 166 -15.00 6.03 -4.56
N GLY A 167 -16.13 5.62 -5.13
CA GLY A 167 -16.92 4.50 -4.59
C GLY A 167 -16.09 3.22 -4.56
N GLY A 168 -15.44 2.89 -5.66
CA GLY A 168 -14.44 1.82 -5.69
C GLY A 168 -13.13 2.27 -5.04
N ILE A 169 -12.50 3.29 -5.61
CA ILE A 169 -11.19 3.78 -5.16
C ILE A 169 -11.18 5.30 -5.06
N PHE A 170 -10.71 5.83 -3.93
CA PHE A 170 -10.30 7.22 -3.82
C PHE A 170 -8.77 7.32 -3.84
N ASN A 171 -8.21 8.00 -4.85
CA ASN A 171 -6.80 8.37 -4.85
C ASN A 171 -6.63 9.80 -4.32
N SER A 172 -6.33 9.92 -3.02
CA SER A 172 -6.13 11.18 -2.32
C SER A 172 -4.68 11.68 -2.49
N ASP A 173 -4.28 11.96 -3.73
CA ASP A 173 -2.95 12.51 -4.06
C ASP A 173 -1.79 11.49 -4.02
N GLY A 174 -2.08 10.21 -4.23
CA GLY A 174 -1.10 9.15 -4.47
C GLY A 174 -0.86 8.83 -5.96
N VAL A 175 -0.21 7.70 -6.19
CA VAL A 175 -0.01 7.10 -7.52
C VAL A 175 -0.83 5.82 -7.61
N LEU A 176 -1.82 5.80 -8.49
CA LEU A 176 -2.73 4.68 -8.72
C LEU A 176 -2.44 4.03 -10.08
N THR A 177 -2.21 2.72 -10.06
CA THR A 177 -2.18 1.89 -11.27
C THR A 177 -3.23 0.80 -11.18
N ILE A 178 -4.03 0.63 -12.24
CA ILE A 178 -5.01 -0.44 -12.36
C ILE A 178 -4.69 -1.19 -13.66
N ILE A 179 -4.41 -2.49 -13.54
CA ILE A 179 -3.98 -3.33 -14.67
C ILE A 179 -4.77 -4.64 -14.73
N ASP A 180 -5.24 -5.00 -15.93
CA ASP A 180 -5.98 -6.24 -16.19
C ASP A 180 -7.12 -6.48 -15.17
N SER A 181 -7.80 -5.39 -14.77
CA SER A 181 -8.76 -5.38 -13.65
C SER A 181 -10.08 -4.74 -14.06
N SER A 182 -11.12 -4.93 -13.25
CA SER A 182 -12.41 -4.26 -13.46
C SER A 182 -12.86 -3.46 -12.24
N LEU A 183 -13.39 -2.27 -12.47
CA LEU A 183 -14.11 -1.49 -11.47
C LEU A 183 -15.58 -1.47 -11.90
N THR A 184 -16.47 -2.11 -11.12
CA THR A 184 -17.87 -2.26 -11.54
C THR A 184 -18.89 -2.10 -10.41
N GLY A 185 -20.05 -1.52 -10.71
CA GLY A 185 -21.13 -1.40 -9.73
C GLY A 185 -20.80 -0.48 -8.55
N ASN A 186 -19.80 0.39 -8.68
CA ASN A 186 -19.41 1.29 -7.60
C ASN A 186 -20.15 2.63 -7.71
N ALA A 187 -20.52 3.23 -6.58
CA ALA A 187 -21.27 4.48 -6.53
C ALA A 187 -20.64 5.48 -5.53
N ALA A 188 -20.66 6.77 -5.86
CA ALA A 188 -20.15 7.82 -5.00
C ALA A 188 -20.77 9.17 -5.31
N PHE A 189 -20.51 10.17 -4.46
CA PHE A 189 -20.81 11.54 -4.82
C PHE A 189 -19.94 12.00 -6.00
N ARG A 190 -18.63 11.71 -5.97
CA ARG A 190 -17.70 11.97 -7.07
C ARG A 190 -16.94 10.70 -7.46
N GLY A 191 -16.96 10.37 -8.75
CA GLY A 191 -16.20 9.24 -9.31
C GLY A 191 -16.65 7.89 -8.75
N GLY A 192 -17.73 7.32 -9.30
CA GLY A 192 -18.28 6.05 -8.84
C GLY A 192 -17.26 4.94 -8.86
N GLY A 193 -16.59 4.72 -10.00
CA GLY A 193 -15.54 3.71 -10.13
C GLY A 193 -14.31 4.10 -9.32
N PHE A 194 -13.71 5.23 -9.68
CA PHE A 194 -12.66 5.84 -8.87
C PHE A 194 -12.71 7.36 -8.98
N TYR A 195 -12.19 8.03 -7.96
CA TYR A 195 -11.90 9.46 -7.98
C TYR A 195 -10.41 9.67 -7.79
N ASN A 196 -9.80 10.48 -8.65
CA ASN A 196 -8.42 10.89 -8.53
C ASN A 196 -8.40 12.37 -8.16
N GLY A 197 -7.86 12.70 -6.98
CA GLY A 197 -7.62 14.07 -6.55
C GLY A 197 -6.54 14.74 -7.42
N THR A 198 -5.49 15.25 -6.79
CA THR A 198 -4.32 15.83 -7.49
C THR A 198 -3.22 14.80 -7.81
N GLY A 199 -3.46 13.53 -7.49
CA GLY A 199 -2.55 12.41 -7.76
C GLY A 199 -2.49 12.00 -9.22
N THR A 200 -1.86 10.86 -9.49
CA THR A 200 -1.81 10.27 -10.84
C THR A 200 -2.54 8.94 -10.88
N ALA A 201 -3.26 8.67 -11.97
CA ALA A 201 -3.94 7.41 -12.21
C ALA A 201 -3.61 6.88 -13.61
N THR A 202 -3.22 5.61 -13.70
CA THR A 202 -2.99 4.90 -14.97
C THR A 202 -3.85 3.64 -15.01
N LEU A 203 -4.59 3.47 -16.09
CA LEU A 203 -5.41 2.29 -16.34
C LEU A 203 -4.90 1.58 -17.60
N THR A 204 -4.57 0.31 -17.48
CA THR A 204 -4.10 -0.54 -18.59
C THR A 204 -4.96 -1.79 -18.67
N ASN A 205 -5.51 -2.09 -19.86
CA ASN A 205 -6.35 -3.27 -20.10
C ASN A 205 -7.46 -3.48 -19.05
N SER A 206 -8.02 -2.39 -18.53
CA SER A 206 -8.96 -2.44 -17.42
C SER A 206 -10.33 -1.93 -17.85
N THR A 207 -11.38 -2.44 -17.20
CA THR A 207 -12.78 -2.13 -17.55
C THR A 207 -13.46 -1.36 -16.43
N LEU A 208 -14.06 -0.21 -16.75
CA LEU A 208 -14.96 0.52 -15.86
C LEU A 208 -16.38 0.36 -16.39
N ASN A 209 -17.27 -0.26 -15.60
CA ASN A 209 -18.62 -0.59 -16.06
C ASN A 209 -19.67 -0.49 -14.95
N GLY A 210 -20.77 0.20 -15.23
CA GLY A 210 -21.91 0.28 -14.31
C GLY A 210 -21.60 1.01 -13.00
N ASN A 211 -20.67 1.98 -13.02
CA ASN A 211 -20.41 2.84 -11.88
C ASN A 211 -21.25 4.12 -11.97
N ALA A 212 -21.56 4.74 -10.82
CA ALA A 212 -22.43 5.91 -10.72
C ALA A 212 -21.79 7.04 -9.90
N ALA A 213 -21.88 8.28 -10.38
CA ALA A 213 -21.56 9.47 -9.60
C ALA A 213 -22.84 10.31 -9.42
N SER A 214 -23.11 10.82 -8.22
CA SER A 214 -24.29 11.67 -7.99
C SER A 214 -24.03 13.16 -8.22
N TRP A 215 -22.76 13.59 -8.26
CA TRP A 215 -22.34 14.96 -8.55
C TRP A 215 -21.45 14.99 -9.80
N ASP A 216 -22.06 15.34 -10.93
CA ASP A 216 -21.42 15.39 -12.24
C ASP A 216 -20.84 16.78 -12.57
N GLY A 217 -20.13 17.43 -11.64
CA GLY A 217 -19.58 18.78 -11.84
C GLY A 217 -18.93 18.98 -13.23
N ASP A 218 -19.54 19.85 -14.06
CA ASP A 218 -19.13 20.36 -15.38
C ASP A 218 -18.33 19.44 -16.34
N GLY A 219 -18.63 18.14 -16.40
CA GLY A 219 -18.35 17.34 -17.61
C GLY A 219 -17.25 16.27 -17.53
N ALA A 220 -16.90 15.74 -16.36
CA ALA A 220 -16.29 14.42 -16.28
C ALA A 220 -17.41 13.41 -15.97
N GLY A 221 -18.01 12.84 -17.02
CA GLY A 221 -19.09 11.88 -16.91
C GLY A 221 -18.70 10.71 -15.99
N GLY A 222 -19.71 10.19 -15.29
CA GLY A 222 -19.58 9.01 -14.43
C GLY A 222 -18.76 7.91 -15.10
N PHE A 223 -17.62 7.60 -14.49
CA PHE A 223 -16.84 6.39 -14.72
C PHE A 223 -16.63 5.69 -13.39
#